data_AF-A0A2S4K2E1-F1
#
_entry.id   AF-A0A2S4K2E1-F1
#
_cell.length_a   1.000
_cell.length_b   1.000
_cell.length_c   1.000
_cell.angle_alpha   90.00
_cell.angle_beta   90.00
_cell.angle_gamma   90.00
#
_symmetry.space_group_name_H-M   'P 1'
#
loop_
_entity.id
_entity.type
_entity.pdbx_description
1 polymer ?
#
loop_
_entity_poly.entity_id
_entity_poly.type
_entity_poly.pdbx_seq_one_letter_code
_entity_poly.pdbx_strand_id
1 'polypeptide(L)'
;MNVKSQDSPKPWVDPDDAPELTQDFFEQGEWKIGEQPVSAPEGAAALREALSRGRPKAQSTKQALTVRYDAEVIAAFKATGKGWQTRMNDALKDWLQTHSPA
;
A
#
# COMPACT_ATOMS: atom_id res chain seq x y z
N MET A 1 -18.89 -12.62 44.75
CA MET A 1 -17.52 -12.06 44.85
C MET A 1 -16.54 -13.22 44.69
N ASN A 2 -15.84 -13.33 43.57
CA ASN A 2 -14.78 -14.33 43.39
C ASN A 2 -13.48 -13.56 43.18
N VAL A 3 -12.64 -13.51 44.21
CA VAL A 3 -11.30 -12.90 44.15
C VAL A 3 -10.36 -13.97 43.61
N LYS A 4 -9.82 -13.76 42.41
CA LYS A 4 -8.77 -14.61 41.85
C LYS A 4 -7.49 -14.38 42.66
N SER A 5 -6.90 -15.45 43.17
CA SER A 5 -5.66 -15.46 43.95
C SER A 5 -4.49 -14.84 43.17
N GLN A 6 -3.61 -14.15 43.89
CA GLN A 6 -2.49 -13.35 43.35
C GLN A 6 -1.23 -14.18 43.04
N ASP A 7 -1.30 -15.51 43.13
CA ASP A 7 -0.15 -16.42 43.04
C ASP A 7 0.01 -17.04 41.64
N SER A 8 0.11 -16.20 40.61
CA SER A 8 0.61 -16.67 39.32
C SER A 8 2.14 -16.72 39.39
N PRO A 9 2.79 -17.86 39.09
CA PRO A 9 4.25 -17.91 39.00
C PRO A 9 4.74 -16.91 37.95
N LYS A 10 5.86 -16.23 38.24
CA LYS A 10 6.51 -15.32 37.27
C LYS A 10 6.69 -16.06 35.95
N PRO A 11 6.29 -15.47 34.80
CA PRO A 11 6.51 -16.11 33.51
C PRO A 11 8.00 -16.38 33.34
N TRP A 12 8.33 -17.63 33.00
CA TRP A 12 9.70 -18.05 32.72
C TRP A 12 10.21 -17.21 31.55
N VAL A 13 11.24 -16.42 31.80
CA VAL A 13 11.94 -15.65 30.77
C VAL A 13 12.99 -16.58 30.20
N ASP A 14 12.89 -16.84 28.90
CA ASP A 14 13.84 -17.69 28.20
C ASP A 14 15.23 -17.03 28.28
N PRO A 15 16.28 -17.72 28.77
CA PRO A 15 17.64 -17.20 28.79
C PRO A 15 18.17 -16.82 27.40
N ASP A 16 17.60 -17.39 26.33
CA ASP A 16 17.91 -17.08 24.94
C ASP A 16 16.93 -16.06 24.32
N ASP A 17 15.98 -15.50 25.09
CA ASP A 17 15.05 -14.48 24.57
C ASP A 17 15.83 -13.22 24.17
N ALA A 18 15.72 -12.85 22.89
CA ALA A 18 16.41 -11.69 22.36
C ALA A 18 15.84 -10.42 23.01
N PRO A 19 16.68 -9.43 23.34
CA PRO A 19 16.18 -8.16 23.86
C PRO A 19 15.24 -7.50 22.84
N GLU A 20 14.25 -6.78 23.33
CA GLU A 20 13.37 -6.00 22.45
C GLU A 20 14.21 -5.00 21.65
N LEU A 21 13.98 -4.97 20.33
CA LEU A 21 14.62 -4.01 19.43
C LEU A 21 14.01 -2.62 19.67
N THR A 22 14.47 -1.96 20.72
CA THR A 22 14.06 -0.60 21.08
C THR A 22 14.66 0.43 20.12
N GLN A 23 14.19 1.67 20.18
CA GLN A 23 14.67 2.75 19.33
C GLN A 23 16.20 2.94 19.45
N ASP A 24 16.77 2.77 20.64
CA ASP A 24 18.22 2.86 20.91
C ASP A 24 19.02 1.86 20.07
N PHE A 25 18.46 0.67 19.80
CA PHE A 25 19.09 -0.33 18.94
C PHE A 25 19.24 0.16 17.49
N PHE A 26 18.21 0.84 16.97
CA PHE A 26 18.24 1.39 15.61
C PHE A 26 19.11 2.64 15.50
N GLU A 27 19.26 3.42 16.57
CA GLU A 27 20.16 4.58 16.61
C GLU A 27 21.64 4.19 16.63
N GLN A 28 21.97 3.08 17.28
CA GLN A 28 23.32 2.49 17.24
C GLN A 28 23.61 1.71 15.95
N GLY A 29 22.58 1.50 15.11
CA GLY A 29 22.69 0.77 13.86
C GLY A 29 23.62 1.45 12.85
N GLU A 30 24.57 0.69 12.32
CA GLU A 30 25.45 1.15 11.24
C GLU A 30 24.75 1.00 9.89
N TRP A 31 24.73 2.05 9.09
CA TRP A 31 24.18 2.00 7.73
C TRP A 31 25.15 1.29 6.80
N LYS A 32 24.69 0.29 6.04
CA LYS A 32 25.49 -0.44 5.04
C LYS A 32 24.75 -0.61 3.72
N ILE A 33 25.50 -0.50 2.62
CA ILE A 33 25.05 -0.90 1.29
C ILE A 33 25.96 -2.04 0.83
N GLY A 34 25.43 -3.25 0.76
CA GLY A 34 26.27 -4.45 0.61
C GLY A 34 27.15 -4.65 1.86
N GLU A 35 28.47 -4.78 1.68
CA GLU A 35 29.43 -4.90 2.79
C GLU A 35 30.05 -3.55 3.21
N GLN A 36 29.75 -2.45 2.51
CA GLN A 36 30.37 -1.15 2.79
C GLN A 36 29.55 -0.32 3.77
N PRO A 37 30.17 0.19 4.86
CA PRO A 37 29.53 1.14 5.75
C PRO A 37 29.40 2.50 5.05
N VAL A 38 28.19 3.04 5.06
CA VAL A 38 27.85 4.34 4.50
C VAL A 38 27.33 5.25 5.60
N SER A 39 27.40 6.55 5.37
CA SER A 39 26.79 7.50 6.31
C SER A 39 25.25 7.36 6.30
N ALA A 40 24.60 7.63 7.44
CA ALA A 40 23.13 7.62 7.53
C ALA A 40 22.40 8.42 6.43
N PRO A 41 22.80 9.65 6.06
CA PRO A 41 22.13 10.39 5.00
C PRO A 41 22.33 9.77 3.61
N GLU A 42 23.49 9.16 3.36
CA GLU A 42 23.84 8.51 2.09
C GLU A 42 23.09 7.18 1.91
N GLY A 43 23.02 6.36 2.97
CA GLY A 43 22.22 5.15 2.98
C GLY A 43 20.72 5.43 2.78
N ALA A 44 20.20 6.48 3.42
CA ALA A 44 18.82 6.92 3.23
C ALA A 44 18.55 7.45 1.81
N ALA A 45 19.55 8.11 1.18
CA ALA A 45 19.44 8.58 -0.20
C ALA A 45 19.43 7.40 -1.20
N ALA A 46 20.34 6.44 -1.04
CA ALA A 46 20.39 5.24 -1.87
C ALA A 46 19.12 4.38 -1.76
N LEU A 47 18.55 4.28 -0.55
CA LEU A 47 17.26 3.61 -0.33
C LEU A 47 16.12 4.33 -1.09
N ARG A 48 16.06 5.67 -1.00
CA ARG A 48 15.06 6.46 -1.74
C ARG A 48 15.21 6.31 -3.25
N GLU A 49 16.43 6.28 -3.76
CA GLU A 49 16.70 6.06 -5.18
C GLU A 49 16.29 4.64 -5.62
N ALA A 50 16.59 3.62 -4.81
CA ALA A 50 16.14 2.25 -5.07
C ALA A 50 14.61 2.13 -5.09
N LEU A 51 13.92 2.80 -4.16
CA LEU A 51 12.44 2.88 -4.14
C LEU A 51 11.87 3.64 -5.34
N SER A 52 12.63 4.60 -5.88
CA SER A 52 12.25 5.38 -7.07
C SER A 52 12.29 4.54 -8.36
N ARG A 53 12.99 3.40 -8.38
CA ARG A 53 13.02 2.44 -9.50
C ARG A 53 11.73 1.60 -9.65
N GLY A 54 10.62 2.03 -9.04
CA GLY A 54 9.29 1.49 -9.31
C GLY A 54 8.69 2.05 -10.62
N ARG A 55 7.57 1.45 -11.09
CA ARG A 55 6.80 2.03 -12.21
C ARG A 55 6.47 3.49 -11.85
N PRO A 56 6.80 4.48 -12.71
CA PRO A 56 6.51 5.87 -12.43
C PRO A 56 5.02 6.03 -12.09
N LYS A 57 4.72 6.78 -11.03
CA LYS A 57 3.33 7.07 -10.66
C LYS A 57 2.66 7.69 -11.90
N ALA A 58 1.56 7.08 -12.35
CA ALA A 58 0.81 7.59 -13.48
C ALA A 58 0.39 9.04 -13.19
N GLN A 59 0.66 9.97 -14.13
CA GLN A 59 0.35 11.39 -13.95
C GLN A 59 -1.15 11.64 -13.77
N SER A 60 -2.00 10.82 -14.40
CA SER A 60 -3.44 10.77 -14.16
C SER A 60 -3.84 9.37 -13.71
N THR A 61 -4.36 9.27 -12.49
CA THR A 61 -4.93 8.03 -11.96
C THR A 61 -6.44 8.04 -12.17
N LYS A 62 -7.00 6.86 -12.46
CA LYS A 62 -8.46 6.71 -12.50
C LYS A 62 -9.00 6.87 -11.09
N GLN A 63 -10.04 7.68 -10.92
CA GLN A 63 -10.69 7.82 -9.62
C GLN A 63 -11.66 6.67 -9.39
N ALA A 64 -11.48 5.95 -8.29
CA ALA A 64 -12.41 4.90 -7.87
C ALA A 64 -13.64 5.55 -7.21
N LEU A 65 -14.79 5.44 -7.84
CA LEU A 65 -16.07 5.97 -7.35
C LEU A 65 -17.10 4.84 -7.28
N THR A 66 -18.02 4.92 -6.32
CA THR A 66 -19.17 4.02 -6.25
C THR A 66 -20.35 4.71 -6.94
N VAL A 67 -20.68 4.28 -8.16
CA VAL A 67 -21.78 4.82 -8.98
C VAL A 67 -22.77 3.71 -9.28
N ARG A 68 -24.06 4.04 -9.28
CA ARG A 68 -25.13 3.13 -9.72
C ARG A 68 -25.44 3.39 -11.18
N TYR A 69 -25.49 2.33 -11.97
CA TYR A 69 -25.89 2.35 -13.38
C TYR A 69 -27.12 1.47 -13.57
N ASP A 70 -27.91 1.76 -14.59
CA ASP A 70 -29.01 0.89 -14.98
C ASP A 70 -28.53 -0.50 -15.40
N ALA A 71 -29.34 -1.51 -15.09
CA ALA A 71 -28.99 -2.91 -15.33
C ALA A 71 -28.77 -3.21 -16.82
N GLU A 72 -29.55 -2.58 -17.70
CA GLU A 72 -29.47 -2.76 -19.15
C GLU A 72 -28.14 -2.25 -19.71
N VAL A 73 -27.67 -1.10 -19.24
CA VAL A 73 -26.38 -0.51 -19.64
C VAL A 73 -25.24 -1.45 -19.25
N ILE A 74 -25.24 -1.94 -18.01
CA ILE A 74 -24.22 -2.87 -17.53
C ILE A 74 -24.28 -4.19 -18.28
N ALA A 75 -25.47 -4.72 -18.58
CA ALA A 75 -25.64 -5.95 -19.34
C ALA A 75 -25.08 -5.80 -20.77
N ALA A 76 -25.40 -4.70 -21.46
CA ALA A 76 -24.91 -4.41 -22.80
C ALA A 76 -23.38 -4.35 -22.85
N PHE A 77 -22.74 -3.62 -21.92
CA PHE A 77 -21.28 -3.58 -21.87
C PHE A 77 -20.69 -4.92 -21.45
N LYS A 78 -21.22 -5.63 -20.44
CA LYS A 78 -20.69 -6.94 -20.03
C LYS A 78 -20.74 -7.98 -21.15
N ALA A 79 -21.75 -7.94 -22.02
CA ALA A 79 -21.85 -8.82 -23.18
C ALA A 79 -20.66 -8.66 -24.16
N THR A 80 -19.98 -7.51 -24.17
CA THR A 80 -18.77 -7.29 -24.98
C THR A 80 -17.53 -8.05 -24.47
N GLY A 81 -17.62 -8.69 -23.29
CA GLY A 81 -16.56 -9.55 -22.75
C GLY A 81 -15.44 -8.79 -22.01
N LYS A 82 -14.22 -9.34 -22.04
CA LYS A 82 -13.06 -8.78 -21.31
C LYS A 82 -12.82 -7.31 -21.71
N GLY A 83 -12.59 -6.46 -20.72
CA GLY A 83 -12.33 -5.03 -20.93
C GLY A 83 -13.58 -4.16 -21.09
N TRP A 84 -14.78 -4.69 -20.78
CA TRP A 84 -16.02 -3.92 -20.91
C TRP A 84 -16.05 -2.61 -20.10
N GLN A 85 -15.40 -2.57 -18.93
CA GLN A 85 -15.29 -1.34 -18.13
C GLN A 85 -14.46 -0.26 -18.85
N THR A 86 -13.39 -0.65 -19.55
CA THR A 86 -12.58 0.28 -20.34
C THR A 86 -13.40 0.81 -21.52
N ARG A 87 -14.12 -0.06 -22.23
CA ARG A 87 -15.03 0.36 -23.31
C ARG A 87 -16.13 1.30 -22.82
N MET A 88 -16.72 1.03 -21.65
CA MET A 88 -17.70 1.91 -21.04
C MET A 88 -17.11 3.28 -20.73
N ASN A 89 -15.90 3.33 -20.17
CA ASN A 89 -15.20 4.58 -19.92
C ASN A 89 -14.89 5.36 -21.21
N ASP A 90 -14.50 4.67 -22.29
CA ASP A 90 -14.19 5.32 -23.56
C ASP A 90 -15.46 5.83 -24.25
N ALA A 91 -16.59 5.12 -24.13
CA ALA A 91 -17.90 5.61 -24.58
C ALA A 91 -18.34 6.88 -23.81
N LEU A 92 -18.10 6.93 -22.50
CA LEU A 92 -18.37 8.14 -21.71
C LEU A 92 -17.49 9.31 -22.14
N LYS A 93 -16.21 9.07 -22.48
CA LYS A 93 -15.34 10.11 -23.02
C LYS A 93 -15.81 10.63 -24.38
N ASP A 94 -16.22 9.73 -25.27
CA ASP A 94 -16.74 10.08 -26.59
C ASP A 94 -18.04 10.89 -26.49
N TRP A 95 -18.93 10.49 -25.58
CA TRP A 95 -20.13 11.25 -25.27
C TRP A 95 -19.81 12.68 -24.79
N LEU A 96 -18.80 12.85 -23.93
CA LEU A 96 -18.35 14.18 -23.46
C LEU A 96 -17.70 15.05 -24.56
N GLN A 97 -17.24 14.48 -25.67
CA GLN A 97 -16.75 15.28 -26.81
C GLN A 97 -17.89 15.92 -27.60
N THR A 98 -19.04 15.25 -27.60
CA THR A 98 -20.20 15.63 -28.41
C THR A 98 -21.31 16.29 -27.61
N HIS A 99 -21.30 16.13 -26.28
CA HIS A 99 -22.35 16.61 -25.37
C HIS A 99 -21.72 17.27 -24.14
N SER A 100 -22.37 18.33 -23.66
CA SER A 100 -22.08 18.89 -22.34
C SER A 100 -22.99 18.26 -21.29
N PRO A 101 -22.46 17.72 -20.18
CA PRO A 101 -23.27 17.37 -19.04
C PRO A 101 -23.93 18.64 -18.47
N ALA A 102 -25.23 18.56 -18.19
CA ALA A 102 -26.02 19.67 -17.65
C ALA A 102 -25.70 19.96 -16.17
#